data_AF-A0A7V9KSX6-F1
#
_entry.id   AF-A0A7V9KSX6-F1
#
_cell.length_a   1.000
_cell.length_b   1.000
_cell.length_c   1.000
_cell.angle_alpha   90.00
_cell.angle_beta   90.00
_cell.angle_gamma   90.00
#
_symmetry.space_group_name_H-M   'P 1'
#
loop_
_entity.id
_entity.type
_entity.pdbx_description
1 polymer ?
#
loop_
_entity_poly.entity_id
_entity_poly.type
_entity_poly.pdbx_seq_one_letter_code
_entity_poly.pdbx_strand_id
1 'polypeptide(L)'
;MPGRRRVVEIETLEQFDNAVAEGARSMRGWRLQSVDLSSRSHILRGLRAAGSVFLGCQVELATVDDLRARGALLFPRMPDVPFDPYRADLYSPRQLYDAIAYAPYDACLDARVYAWTRDGEAQHDLAAALARALHDNSIAEAFDDTLTVGELDGASLVGIMGGHATARGDASYAQAVLLGRALTRAGHTVVTGGGPGAMEAANLGAYLADATEGELAAALAHLGQVPTFQDRTTWARTASEVVQEHPQGRASIGIPTWFYGHEPPNLFATVIAKYFHNALREAVLVERCEAGIVYLPGAAGTAQEIFTDACENYYAPAEKVAPMVLLGVDHWQRHLPAWQLVQALARDRPMAERIWCVDTVAEVVAALEPAQP
;
A
#
# COMPACT_ATOMS: atom_id res chain seq x y z
N MET A 1 -35.48 -4.69 14.18
CA MET A 1 -34.06 -4.37 13.91
C MET A 1 -33.63 -3.23 14.83
N PRO A 2 -32.89 -3.46 15.92
CA PRO A 2 -32.37 -2.36 16.73
C PRO A 2 -31.33 -1.59 15.90
N GLY A 3 -31.48 -0.26 15.82
CA GLY A 3 -30.72 0.60 14.92
C GLY A 3 -29.21 0.40 15.00
N ARG A 4 -28.59 0.16 13.84
CA ARG A 4 -27.15 0.11 13.63
C ARG A 4 -26.57 1.42 14.20
N ARG A 5 -25.87 1.36 15.33
CA ARG A 5 -25.23 2.54 15.93
C ARG A 5 -24.19 3.05 14.93
N ARG A 6 -24.34 4.29 14.48
CA ARG A 6 -23.39 4.94 13.57
C ARG A 6 -22.08 5.16 14.32
N VAL A 7 -21.02 4.51 13.86
CA VAL A 7 -19.65 4.81 14.27
C VAL A 7 -19.28 6.17 13.65
N VAL A 8 -18.54 6.99 14.38
CA VAL A 8 -18.06 8.31 13.92
C VAL A 8 -16.55 8.31 14.06
N GLU A 9 -15.84 8.27 12.94
CA GLU A 9 -14.38 8.41 12.89
C GLU A 9 -14.00 9.90 12.97
N ILE A 10 -12.98 10.20 13.78
CA ILE A 10 -12.45 11.55 14.03
C ILE A 10 -10.93 11.44 14.03
N GLU A 11 -10.33 11.89 12.95
CA GLU A 11 -8.91 11.77 12.62
C GLU A 11 -8.24 13.15 12.56
N THR A 12 -9.06 14.20 12.52
CA THR A 12 -8.61 15.60 12.56
C THR A 12 -9.31 16.39 13.66
N LEU A 13 -8.64 17.47 14.10
CA LEU A 13 -9.23 18.41 15.04
C LEU A 13 -10.46 19.11 14.44
N GLU A 14 -10.47 19.34 13.13
CA GLU A 14 -11.59 19.93 12.41
C GLU A 14 -12.83 19.01 12.42
N GLN A 15 -12.67 17.71 12.17
CA GLN A 15 -13.77 16.75 12.28
C GLN A 15 -14.35 16.73 13.70
N PHE A 16 -13.49 16.79 14.73
CA PHE A 16 -13.93 16.89 16.13
C PHE A 16 -14.76 18.16 16.35
N ASP A 17 -14.24 19.31 15.95
CA ASP A 17 -14.90 20.61 16.14
C ASP A 17 -16.23 20.69 15.39
N ASN A 18 -16.30 20.15 14.17
CA ASN A 18 -17.52 20.07 13.36
C ASN A 18 -18.57 19.18 14.04
N ALA A 19 -18.19 17.98 14.49
CA ALA A 19 -19.11 17.07 15.18
C ALA A 19 -19.68 17.70 16.47
N VAL A 20 -18.89 18.49 17.18
CA VAL A 20 -19.34 19.25 18.36
C VAL A 20 -20.27 20.40 17.96
N ALA A 21 -19.92 21.15 16.91
CA ALA A 21 -20.72 22.28 16.40
C ALA A 21 -22.10 21.84 15.89
N GLU A 22 -22.23 20.63 15.35
CA GLU A 22 -23.51 20.00 14.98
C GLU A 22 -24.40 19.64 16.20
N GLY A 23 -23.95 19.96 17.41
CA GLY A 23 -24.73 19.83 18.63
C GLY A 23 -24.56 18.48 19.33
N ALA A 24 -23.45 17.77 19.07
CA ALA A 24 -23.14 16.52 19.77
C ALA A 24 -23.12 16.74 21.29
N ARG A 25 -23.88 15.93 22.02
CA ARG A 25 -23.87 15.87 23.49
C ARG A 25 -23.20 14.60 24.03
N SER A 26 -22.82 13.70 23.14
CA SER A 26 -22.25 12.40 23.48
C SER A 26 -21.27 11.94 22.41
N MET A 27 -20.17 11.35 22.86
CA MET A 27 -19.14 10.72 22.02
C MET A 27 -19.34 9.21 21.89
N ARG A 28 -20.54 8.68 22.20
CA ARG A 28 -20.77 7.24 22.13
C ARG A 28 -20.66 6.79 20.68
N GLY A 29 -19.76 5.84 20.42
CA GLY A 29 -19.49 5.37 19.05
C GLY A 29 -18.46 6.22 18.31
N TRP A 30 -17.89 7.24 18.94
CA TRP A 30 -16.78 8.00 18.36
C TRP A 30 -15.49 7.18 18.49
N ARG A 31 -14.66 7.28 17.46
CA ARG A 31 -13.32 6.73 17.35
C ARG A 31 -12.42 7.89 17.00
N LEU A 32 -11.56 8.27 17.93
CA LEU A 32 -10.66 9.41 17.76
C LEU A 32 -9.25 8.85 17.57
N GLN A 33 -8.57 9.18 16.46
CA GLN A 33 -7.29 8.59 16.08
C GLN A 33 -6.23 9.67 15.88
N SER A 34 -5.13 9.62 16.65
CA SER A 34 -3.97 10.52 16.57
C SER A 34 -4.26 12.05 16.58
N VAL A 35 -5.42 12.47 17.10
CA VAL A 35 -5.81 13.89 17.18
C VAL A 35 -5.19 14.60 18.40
N ASP A 36 -4.68 15.83 18.20
CA ASP A 36 -4.33 16.72 19.31
C ASP A 36 -5.56 17.47 19.84
N LEU A 37 -6.07 17.01 20.97
CA LEU A 37 -7.22 17.54 21.70
C LEU A 37 -6.81 18.27 22.98
N SER A 38 -5.53 18.58 23.17
CA SER A 38 -5.03 19.27 24.36
C SER A 38 -5.75 20.60 24.61
N SER A 39 -6.07 21.34 23.54
CA SER A 39 -6.82 22.59 23.59
C SER A 39 -8.35 22.43 23.72
N ARG A 40 -8.87 21.19 23.78
CA ARG A 40 -10.31 20.86 23.80
C ARG A 40 -10.78 20.23 25.11
N SER A 41 -9.95 20.22 26.15
CA SER A 41 -10.30 19.70 27.50
C SER A 41 -11.66 20.19 28.02
N HIS A 42 -11.95 21.49 27.85
CA HIS A 42 -13.21 22.09 28.31
C HIS A 42 -14.45 21.53 27.58
N ILE A 43 -14.34 21.24 26.28
CA ILE A 43 -15.39 20.62 25.48
C ILE A 43 -15.55 19.15 25.85
N LEU A 44 -14.44 18.40 25.95
CA LEU A 44 -14.43 16.98 26.31
C LEU A 44 -15.10 16.70 27.66
N ARG A 45 -14.98 17.61 28.62
CA ARG A 45 -15.67 17.54 29.93
C ARG A 45 -17.19 17.72 29.82
N GLY A 46 -17.66 18.50 28.84
CA GLY A 46 -19.08 18.72 28.58
C GLY A 46 -19.78 17.59 27.82
N LEU A 47 -19.04 16.73 27.12
CA LEU A 47 -19.59 15.64 26.33
C LEU A 47 -19.72 14.34 27.13
N ARG A 48 -20.77 13.55 26.90
CA ARG A 48 -20.86 12.20 27.47
C ARG A 48 -19.85 11.26 26.80
N ALA A 49 -18.81 10.87 27.55
CA ALA A 49 -17.68 10.08 27.07
C ALA A 49 -17.96 8.57 26.91
N ALA A 50 -18.90 8.00 27.68
CA ALA A 50 -19.12 6.55 27.71
C ALA A 50 -19.32 5.91 26.33
N GLY A 51 -18.40 5.00 25.96
CA GLY A 51 -18.42 4.27 24.69
C GLY A 51 -17.69 4.96 23.53
N SER A 52 -16.91 6.01 23.80
CA SER A 52 -15.90 6.53 22.86
C SER A 52 -14.58 5.77 23.01
N VAL A 53 -13.78 5.74 21.94
CA VAL A 53 -12.42 5.20 21.93
C VAL A 53 -11.47 6.29 21.44
N PHE A 54 -10.36 6.48 22.15
CA PHE A 54 -9.26 7.37 21.77
C PHE A 54 -8.02 6.52 21.53
N LEU A 55 -7.45 6.62 20.33
CA LEU A 55 -6.26 5.92 19.87
C LEU A 55 -5.16 6.96 19.67
N GLY A 56 -4.13 6.97 20.52
CA GLY A 56 -2.98 7.87 20.34
C GLY A 56 -3.28 9.39 20.46
N CYS A 57 -4.46 9.81 20.89
CA CYS A 57 -4.79 11.23 20.99
C CYS A 57 -3.94 11.97 22.05
N GLN A 58 -3.58 13.22 21.77
CA GLN A 58 -2.98 14.10 22.77
C GLN A 58 -4.08 14.79 23.57
N VAL A 59 -4.13 14.51 24.88
CA VAL A 59 -5.13 15.08 25.80
C VAL A 59 -4.39 15.52 27.07
N GLU A 60 -4.82 16.61 27.70
CA GLU A 60 -4.27 17.01 29.00
C GLU A 60 -4.46 15.91 30.05
N LEU A 61 -3.44 15.67 30.88
CA LEU A 61 -3.40 14.56 31.84
C LEU A 61 -4.64 14.55 32.77
N ALA A 62 -5.03 15.71 33.28
CA ALA A 62 -6.20 15.83 34.15
C ALA A 62 -7.53 15.46 33.46
N THR A 63 -7.60 15.57 32.12
CA THR A 63 -8.77 15.22 31.32
C THR A 63 -8.76 13.73 30.95
N VAL A 64 -7.59 13.07 30.86
CA VAL A 64 -7.46 11.63 30.60
C VAL A 64 -8.15 10.80 31.69
N ASP A 65 -7.85 11.07 32.96
CA ASP A 65 -8.42 10.33 34.08
C ASP A 65 -9.93 10.51 34.19
N ASP A 66 -10.42 11.74 33.94
CA ASP A 66 -11.84 12.05 33.87
C ASP A 66 -12.56 11.27 32.75
N LEU A 67 -11.99 11.25 31.53
CA LEU A 67 -12.58 10.52 30.41
C LEU A 67 -12.66 9.02 30.69
N ARG A 68 -11.61 8.43 31.28
CA ARG A 68 -11.60 7.01 31.69
C ARG A 68 -12.67 6.73 32.75
N ALA A 69 -12.75 7.56 33.79
CA ALA A 69 -13.77 7.42 34.84
C ALA A 69 -15.20 7.54 34.28
N ARG A 70 -15.40 8.30 33.20
CA ARG A 70 -16.68 8.46 32.50
C ARG A 70 -16.93 7.43 31.39
N GLY A 71 -16.10 6.38 31.30
CA GLY A 71 -16.33 5.21 30.46
C GLY A 71 -15.82 5.30 29.03
N ALA A 72 -14.87 6.19 28.75
CA ALA A 72 -14.11 6.17 27.50
C ALA A 72 -12.92 5.20 27.58
N LEU A 73 -12.59 4.57 26.45
CA LEU A 73 -11.40 3.74 26.32
C LEU A 73 -10.27 4.59 25.70
N LEU A 74 -9.14 4.70 26.40
CA LEU A 74 -8.01 5.55 25.98
C LEU A 74 -6.73 4.73 25.85
N PHE A 75 -6.26 4.56 24.63
CA PHE A 75 -4.97 3.99 24.30
C PHE A 75 -3.89 5.09 24.30
N PRO A 76 -2.74 4.85 24.96
CA PRO A 76 -1.70 5.86 25.09
C PRO A 76 -0.96 6.08 23.77
N ARG A 77 -0.34 7.25 23.63
CA ARG A 77 0.72 7.46 22.63
C ARG A 77 1.93 6.59 22.93
N MET A 78 2.65 6.22 21.89
CA MET A 78 3.90 5.46 21.98
C MET A 78 5.04 6.36 21.45
N PRO A 79 5.54 7.33 22.26
CA PRO A 79 6.51 8.31 21.79
C PRO A 79 7.90 7.73 21.50
N ASP A 80 8.18 6.53 22.02
CA ASP A 80 9.48 5.87 21.89
C ASP A 80 9.66 5.12 20.55
N VAL A 81 8.67 5.21 19.65
CA VAL A 81 8.76 4.67 18.29
C VAL A 81 8.84 5.79 17.25
N PRO A 82 9.59 5.60 16.14
CA PRO A 82 9.81 6.66 15.14
C PRO A 82 8.66 6.80 14.13
N PHE A 83 7.53 6.13 14.35
CA PHE A 83 6.33 6.14 13.50
C PHE A 83 5.10 6.34 14.37
N ASP A 84 3.97 6.70 13.75
CA ASP A 84 2.68 6.74 14.44
C ASP A 84 2.00 5.37 14.34
N PRO A 85 1.72 4.64 15.44
CA PRO A 85 1.02 3.36 15.39
C PRO A 85 -0.48 3.46 15.10
N TYR A 86 -1.07 4.66 15.14
CA TYR A 86 -2.52 4.88 15.05
C TYR A 86 -2.88 5.77 13.86
N ARG A 87 -2.14 5.66 12.76
CA ARG A 87 -2.36 6.50 11.56
C ARG A 87 -3.76 6.27 10.99
N ALA A 88 -4.42 7.36 10.64
CA ALA A 88 -5.67 7.33 9.90
C ALA A 88 -5.45 7.23 8.38
N ASP A 89 -4.30 7.71 7.89
CA ASP A 89 -3.99 7.76 6.46
C ASP A 89 -2.80 6.86 6.11
N LEU A 90 -2.85 6.34 4.89
CA LEU A 90 -1.72 5.70 4.22
C LEU A 90 -0.54 6.67 4.04
N TYR A 91 0.63 6.13 3.74
CA TYR A 91 1.80 6.94 3.47
C TYR A 91 1.77 7.51 2.05
N SER A 92 2.28 8.73 1.90
CA SER A 92 2.73 9.27 0.63
C SER A 92 4.25 9.14 0.49
N PRO A 93 4.79 9.13 -0.74
CA PRO A 93 6.23 9.23 -0.97
C PRO A 93 6.88 10.38 -0.20
N ARG A 94 6.24 11.56 -0.17
CA ARG A 94 6.75 12.74 0.52
C ARG A 94 6.93 12.52 2.03
N GLN A 95 6.03 11.78 2.67
CA GLN A 95 6.14 11.48 4.11
C GLN A 95 7.28 10.49 4.40
N LEU A 96 7.43 9.44 3.58
CA LEU A 96 8.48 8.45 3.75
C LEU A 96 9.88 9.00 3.44
N TYR A 97 9.95 9.96 2.51
CA TYR A 97 11.16 10.66 2.06
C TYR A 97 11.24 12.11 2.59
N ASP A 98 10.74 12.35 3.80
CA ASP A 98 10.63 13.67 4.45
C ASP A 98 11.90 14.55 4.37
N ALA A 99 13.09 13.94 4.37
CA ALA A 99 14.37 14.65 4.38
C ALA A 99 15.19 14.56 3.08
N ILE A 100 14.73 13.84 2.05
CA ILE A 100 15.58 13.44 0.90
C ILE A 100 16.15 14.62 0.10
N ALA A 101 15.44 15.75 0.11
CA ALA A 101 15.82 16.96 -0.60
C ALA A 101 17.09 17.63 -0.04
N TYR A 102 17.39 17.44 1.25
CA TYR A 102 18.50 18.13 1.93
C TYR A 102 19.39 17.20 2.76
N ALA A 103 19.03 15.93 2.93
CA ALA A 103 19.80 14.93 3.66
C ALA A 103 19.92 13.62 2.86
N PRO A 104 20.85 12.72 3.24
CA PRO A 104 20.91 11.36 2.70
C PRO A 104 19.63 10.56 3.03
N TYR A 105 19.39 9.48 2.28
CA TYR A 105 18.24 8.59 2.50
C TYR A 105 18.13 8.08 3.94
N ASP A 106 19.25 7.83 4.62
CA ASP A 106 19.28 7.34 6.01
C ASP A 106 18.63 8.30 7.02
N ALA A 107 18.51 9.58 6.67
CA ALA A 107 17.82 10.57 7.49
C ALA A 107 16.29 10.57 7.28
N CYS A 108 15.79 9.91 6.23
CA CYS A 108 14.37 9.88 5.89
C CYS A 108 13.58 8.99 6.86
N LEU A 109 12.30 9.32 7.09
CA LEU A 109 11.39 8.55 7.95
C LEU A 109 11.48 7.05 7.68
N ASP A 110 11.45 6.67 6.42
CA ASP A 110 11.49 5.26 6.02
C ASP A 110 12.72 4.51 6.55
N ALA A 111 13.90 5.10 6.37
CA ALA A 111 15.16 4.53 6.80
C ALA A 111 15.30 4.55 8.33
N ARG A 112 14.80 5.60 9.01
CA ARG A 112 14.79 5.69 10.48
C ARG A 112 13.93 4.59 11.10
N VAL A 113 12.74 4.35 10.55
CA VAL A 113 11.85 3.27 11.01
C VAL A 113 12.50 1.91 10.77
N TYR A 114 13.10 1.69 9.59
CA TYR A 114 13.83 0.45 9.33
C TYR A 114 15.00 0.23 10.31
N ALA A 115 15.82 1.25 10.55
CA ALA A 115 16.92 1.18 11.50
C ALA A 115 16.42 0.80 12.90
N TRP A 116 15.30 1.38 13.34
CA TRP A 116 14.65 1.02 14.60
C TRP A 116 14.20 -0.45 14.64
N THR A 117 13.65 -1.01 13.55
CA THR A 117 13.28 -2.45 13.53
C THR A 117 14.46 -3.40 13.63
N ARG A 118 15.67 -2.91 13.34
CA ARG A 118 16.92 -3.68 13.44
C ARG A 118 17.62 -3.51 14.79
N ASP A 119 17.13 -2.61 15.64
CA ASP A 119 17.65 -2.44 16.98
C ASP A 119 17.29 -3.65 17.84
N GLY A 120 18.28 -4.25 18.49
CA GLY A 120 18.13 -5.48 19.26
C GLY A 120 17.15 -5.33 20.43
N GLU A 121 17.03 -4.13 21.00
CA GLU A 121 16.06 -3.82 22.04
C GLU A 121 14.61 -3.81 21.48
N ALA A 122 14.38 -3.15 20.34
CA ALA A 122 13.07 -3.07 19.70
C ALA A 122 12.55 -4.42 19.15
N GLN A 123 13.45 -5.37 18.88
CA GLN A 123 13.08 -6.71 18.41
C GLN A 123 12.47 -7.59 19.50
N HIS A 124 12.95 -7.45 20.74
CA HIS A 124 12.54 -8.31 21.87
C HIS A 124 11.57 -7.61 22.84
N ASP A 125 11.32 -6.32 22.64
CA ASP A 125 10.38 -5.55 23.45
C ASP A 125 8.92 -5.79 23.05
N LEU A 126 8.07 -6.01 24.06
CA LEU A 126 6.64 -6.22 23.90
C LEU A 126 5.93 -4.94 23.43
N ALA A 127 6.35 -3.77 23.91
CA ALA A 127 5.72 -2.52 23.50
C ALA A 127 6.03 -2.21 22.04
N ALA A 128 7.26 -2.46 21.57
CA ALA A 128 7.63 -2.40 20.17
C ALA A 128 6.82 -3.38 19.29
N ALA A 129 6.62 -4.62 19.74
CA ALA A 129 5.79 -5.59 19.03
C ALA A 129 4.31 -5.14 18.93
N LEU A 130 3.76 -4.61 20.02
CA LEU A 130 2.42 -4.04 20.05
C LEU A 130 2.30 -2.82 19.12
N ALA A 131 3.29 -1.93 19.10
CA ALA A 131 3.31 -0.76 18.23
C ALA A 131 3.27 -1.16 16.74
N ARG A 132 4.05 -2.18 16.34
CA ARG A 132 4.01 -2.71 14.96
C ARG A 132 2.66 -3.32 14.60
N ALA A 133 2.05 -4.06 15.53
CA ALA A 133 0.74 -4.68 15.31
C ALA A 133 -0.38 -3.64 15.21
N LEU A 134 -0.38 -2.62 16.07
CA LEU A 134 -1.31 -1.49 16.00
C LEU A 134 -1.16 -0.74 14.69
N HIS A 135 0.08 -0.44 14.30
CA HIS A 135 0.38 0.20 13.04
C HIS A 135 -0.16 -0.58 11.84
N ASP A 136 0.13 -1.88 11.75
CA ASP A 136 -0.32 -2.70 10.62
C ASP A 136 -1.85 -2.79 10.57
N ASN A 137 -2.53 -2.83 11.73
CA ASN A 137 -4.00 -2.74 11.78
C ASN A 137 -4.49 -1.38 11.24
N SER A 138 -3.89 -0.28 11.69
CA SER A 138 -4.23 1.06 11.21
C SER A 138 -4.00 1.23 9.70
N ILE A 139 -2.91 0.67 9.16
CA ILE A 139 -2.67 0.68 7.71
C ILE A 139 -3.74 -0.15 6.96
N ALA A 140 -4.15 -1.29 7.49
CA ALA A 140 -5.20 -2.10 6.87
C ALA A 140 -6.55 -1.37 6.85
N GLU A 141 -6.93 -0.71 7.96
CA GLU A 141 -8.15 0.11 8.02
C GLU A 141 -8.08 1.30 7.04
N ALA A 142 -6.98 2.06 7.06
CA ALA A 142 -6.76 3.18 6.14
C ALA A 142 -6.76 2.74 4.66
N PHE A 143 -6.30 1.52 4.38
CA PHE A 143 -6.34 0.94 3.03
C PHE A 143 -7.78 0.67 2.59
N ASP A 144 -8.58 0.06 3.46
CA ASP A 144 -9.99 -0.21 3.17
C ASP A 144 -10.79 1.09 2.98
N ASP A 145 -10.53 2.11 3.80
CA ASP A 145 -11.17 3.42 3.65
C ASP A 145 -10.77 4.10 2.34
N THR A 146 -9.50 4.03 1.96
CA THR A 146 -9.01 4.55 0.68
C THR A 146 -9.74 3.96 -0.52
N LEU A 147 -10.10 2.67 -0.45
CA LEU A 147 -10.76 1.91 -1.51
C LEU A 147 -12.30 1.98 -1.50
N THR A 148 -12.92 2.43 -0.40
CA THR A 148 -14.39 2.38 -0.23
C THR A 148 -15.05 3.74 -0.02
N VAL A 149 -14.31 4.73 0.48
CA VAL A 149 -14.81 6.10 0.72
C VAL A 149 -13.79 7.18 0.36
N GLY A 150 -12.57 6.79 -0.03
CA GLY A 150 -11.45 7.67 -0.31
C GLY A 150 -11.19 7.92 -1.80
N GLU A 151 -9.94 8.26 -2.11
CA GLU A 151 -9.53 8.72 -3.46
C GLU A 151 -9.58 7.61 -4.53
N LEU A 152 -9.64 6.35 -4.11
CA LEU A 152 -9.70 5.17 -4.98
C LEU A 152 -11.02 4.39 -4.83
N ASP A 153 -12.08 5.05 -4.37
CA ASP A 153 -13.42 4.43 -4.32
C ASP A 153 -13.84 3.86 -5.69
N GLY A 154 -14.21 2.58 -5.70
CA GLY A 154 -14.61 1.85 -6.90
C GLY A 154 -13.48 1.57 -7.89
N ALA A 155 -12.21 1.76 -7.51
CA ALA A 155 -11.08 1.48 -8.38
C ALA A 155 -10.98 -0.01 -8.75
N SER A 156 -10.71 -0.28 -10.02
CA SER A 156 -10.42 -1.64 -10.52
C SER A 156 -8.95 -1.96 -10.29
N LEU A 157 -8.64 -2.72 -9.24
CA LEU A 157 -7.25 -2.98 -8.82
C LEU A 157 -6.63 -4.16 -9.56
N VAL A 158 -5.53 -3.90 -10.27
CA VAL A 158 -4.71 -4.95 -10.91
C VAL A 158 -3.33 -4.99 -10.26
N GLY A 159 -2.98 -6.17 -9.74
CA GLY A 159 -1.68 -6.43 -9.14
C GLY A 159 -0.60 -6.68 -10.20
N ILE A 160 0.58 -6.10 -10.04
CA ILE A 160 1.78 -6.48 -10.80
C ILE A 160 2.83 -7.00 -9.83
N MET A 161 3.14 -8.28 -9.98
CA MET A 161 4.16 -9.02 -9.23
C MET A 161 5.44 -9.10 -10.04
N GLY A 162 6.59 -8.92 -9.39
CA GLY A 162 7.88 -9.00 -10.06
C GLY A 162 9.07 -8.74 -9.15
N GLY A 163 10.26 -9.16 -9.60
CA GLY A 163 11.47 -9.05 -8.81
C GLY A 163 11.99 -7.62 -8.63
N HIS A 164 12.66 -7.39 -7.49
CA HIS A 164 13.35 -6.14 -7.16
C HIS A 164 14.69 -5.95 -7.91
N ALA A 165 15.15 -6.96 -8.65
CA ALA A 165 16.50 -7.03 -9.21
C ALA A 165 16.65 -6.39 -10.60
N THR A 166 15.54 -6.08 -11.28
CA THR A 166 15.54 -5.42 -12.59
C THR A 166 16.13 -4.02 -12.47
N ALA A 167 17.14 -3.68 -13.27
CA ALA A 167 17.77 -2.35 -13.20
C ALA A 167 17.04 -1.33 -14.08
N ARG A 168 17.03 -0.05 -13.66
CA ARG A 168 16.58 1.04 -14.54
C ARG A 168 17.46 1.07 -15.78
N GLY A 169 16.83 1.16 -16.96
CA GLY A 169 17.51 1.11 -18.26
C GLY A 169 17.49 -0.27 -18.93
N ASP A 170 17.13 -1.34 -18.21
CA ASP A 170 16.97 -2.67 -18.81
C ASP A 170 15.69 -2.78 -19.66
N ALA A 171 15.71 -3.67 -20.66
CA ALA A 171 14.55 -3.93 -21.50
C ALA A 171 13.35 -4.46 -20.70
N SER A 172 13.58 -5.31 -19.69
CA SER A 172 12.53 -5.81 -18.79
C SER A 172 11.95 -4.71 -17.90
N TYR A 173 12.75 -3.71 -17.51
CA TYR A 173 12.27 -2.51 -16.82
C TYR A 173 11.30 -1.75 -17.72
N ALA A 174 11.72 -1.46 -18.96
CA ALA A 174 10.88 -0.76 -19.93
C ALA A 174 9.58 -1.53 -20.23
N GLN A 175 9.62 -2.86 -20.32
CA GLN A 175 8.42 -3.67 -20.51
C GLN A 175 7.44 -3.54 -19.33
N ALA A 176 7.92 -3.55 -18.09
CA ALA A 176 7.09 -3.35 -16.90
C ALA A 176 6.50 -1.93 -16.83
N VAL A 177 7.24 -0.90 -17.28
CA VAL A 177 6.72 0.46 -17.46
C VAL A 177 5.58 0.49 -18.48
N LEU A 178 5.76 -0.16 -19.63
CA LEU A 178 4.71 -0.23 -20.65
C LEU A 178 3.48 -0.99 -20.17
N LEU A 179 3.67 -2.04 -19.37
CA LEU A 179 2.57 -2.77 -18.74
C LEU A 179 1.76 -1.87 -17.80
N GLY A 180 2.42 -1.22 -16.83
CA GLY A 180 1.73 -0.33 -15.89
C GLY A 180 0.97 0.80 -16.60
N ARG A 181 1.61 1.39 -17.63
CA ARG A 181 0.99 2.43 -18.47
C ARG A 181 -0.23 1.94 -19.23
N ALA A 182 -0.16 0.74 -19.82
CA ALA A 182 -1.26 0.17 -20.57
C ALA A 182 -2.47 -0.16 -19.67
N LEU A 183 -2.23 -0.73 -18.49
CA LEU A 183 -3.30 -1.03 -17.53
C LEU A 183 -3.97 0.23 -16.99
N THR A 184 -3.21 1.27 -16.64
CA THR A 184 -3.78 2.56 -16.23
C THR A 184 -4.60 3.21 -17.34
N ARG A 185 -4.15 3.11 -18.59
CA ARG A 185 -4.93 3.58 -19.75
C ARG A 185 -6.18 2.74 -20.03
N ALA A 186 -6.18 1.47 -19.64
CA ALA A 186 -7.36 0.59 -19.69
C ALA A 186 -8.35 0.84 -18.54
N GLY A 187 -8.05 1.75 -17.61
CA GLY A 187 -8.93 2.12 -16.51
C GLY A 187 -8.67 1.38 -15.20
N HIS A 188 -7.59 0.62 -15.10
CA HIS A 188 -7.20 -0.06 -13.86
C HIS A 188 -6.28 0.82 -13.00
N THR A 189 -6.36 0.63 -11.69
CA THR A 189 -5.37 1.16 -10.75
C THR A 189 -4.32 0.08 -10.50
N VAL A 190 -3.07 0.40 -10.81
CA VAL A 190 -1.94 -0.52 -10.63
C VAL A 190 -1.58 -0.63 -9.15
N VAL A 191 -1.45 -1.86 -8.67
CA VAL A 191 -0.97 -2.22 -7.34
C VAL A 191 0.32 -3.01 -7.47
N THR A 192 1.34 -2.66 -6.69
CA THR A 192 2.61 -3.41 -6.68
C THR A 192 3.10 -3.63 -5.25
N GLY A 193 4.15 -4.43 -5.09
CA GLY A 193 4.89 -4.56 -3.83
C GLY A 193 5.62 -3.30 -3.36
N GLY A 194 5.57 -2.20 -4.12
CA GLY A 194 6.05 -0.88 -3.73
C GLY A 194 7.57 -0.72 -3.66
N GLY A 195 8.35 -1.76 -3.96
CA GLY A 195 9.82 -1.72 -3.95
C GLY A 195 10.43 -1.23 -5.27
N PRO A 196 11.77 -1.38 -5.44
CA PRO A 196 12.50 -1.05 -6.67
C PRO A 196 12.26 -2.10 -7.78
N GLY A 197 12.89 -1.89 -8.93
CA GLY A 197 12.89 -2.86 -10.03
C GLY A 197 11.55 -2.93 -10.76
N ALA A 198 11.02 -4.14 -10.96
CA ALA A 198 9.78 -4.32 -11.74
C ALA A 198 8.56 -3.64 -11.10
N MET A 199 8.53 -3.56 -9.76
CA MET A 199 7.49 -2.85 -8.99
C MET A 199 7.57 -1.34 -9.24
N GLU A 200 8.76 -0.75 -9.15
CA GLU A 200 9.02 0.65 -9.49
C GLU A 200 8.63 0.95 -10.93
N ALA A 201 9.04 0.10 -11.87
CA ALA A 201 8.72 0.24 -13.28
C ALA A 201 7.20 0.27 -13.53
N ALA A 202 6.46 -0.66 -12.94
CA ALA A 202 5.01 -0.70 -13.06
C ALA A 202 4.34 0.57 -12.48
N ASN A 203 4.75 1.02 -11.29
CA ASN A 203 4.24 2.28 -10.72
C ASN A 203 4.63 3.50 -11.57
N LEU A 204 5.84 3.55 -12.12
CA LEU A 204 6.27 4.61 -13.05
C LEU A 204 5.40 4.66 -14.30
N GLY A 205 5.12 3.49 -14.88
CA GLY A 205 4.24 3.35 -16.04
C GLY A 205 2.84 3.89 -15.77
N ALA A 206 2.27 3.51 -14.62
CA ALA A 206 0.99 4.02 -14.15
C ALA A 206 1.05 5.55 -13.95
N TYR A 207 2.05 6.04 -13.21
CA TYR A 207 2.23 7.45 -12.90
C TYR A 207 2.31 8.31 -14.15
N LEU A 208 3.06 7.88 -15.17
CA LEU A 208 3.24 8.56 -16.46
C LEU A 208 2.26 8.10 -17.54
N ALA A 209 1.09 7.57 -17.17
CA ALA A 209 0.12 7.07 -18.14
C ALA A 209 -0.33 8.14 -19.15
N ASP A 210 -0.44 9.39 -18.71
CA ASP A 210 -0.88 10.51 -19.56
C ASP A 210 0.28 11.29 -20.20
N ALA A 211 1.53 10.98 -19.85
CA ALA A 211 2.70 11.56 -20.49
C ALA A 211 2.76 11.18 -21.97
N THR A 212 3.36 12.01 -22.81
CA THR A 212 3.66 11.69 -24.21
C THR A 212 4.76 10.63 -24.31
N GLU A 213 4.91 10.00 -25.48
CA GLU A 213 6.01 9.04 -25.71
C GLU A 213 7.38 9.70 -25.54
N GLY A 214 7.52 10.99 -25.90
CA GLY A 214 8.76 11.75 -25.73
C GLY A 214 9.11 11.98 -24.27
N GLU A 215 8.13 12.36 -23.44
CA GLU A 215 8.30 12.54 -21.99
C GLU A 215 8.62 11.21 -21.31
N LEU A 216 7.93 10.12 -21.66
CA LEU A 216 8.24 8.81 -21.12
C LEU A 216 9.67 8.36 -21.47
N ALA A 217 10.07 8.54 -22.73
CA ALA A 217 11.43 8.21 -23.16
C ALA A 217 12.49 9.04 -22.42
N ALA A 218 12.22 10.33 -22.19
CA ALA A 218 13.10 11.21 -21.42
C ALA A 218 13.21 10.76 -19.95
N ALA A 219 12.09 10.44 -19.30
CA ALA A 219 12.07 9.93 -17.92
C ALA A 219 12.85 8.61 -17.79
N LEU A 220 12.66 7.67 -18.73
CA LEU A 220 13.41 6.40 -18.75
C LEU A 220 14.91 6.62 -18.94
N ALA A 221 15.29 7.52 -19.85
CA ALA A 221 16.70 7.86 -20.08
C ALA A 221 17.33 8.52 -18.84
N HIS A 222 16.59 9.39 -18.15
CA HIS A 222 17.03 10.05 -16.92
C HIS A 222 17.22 9.04 -15.79
N LEU A 223 16.20 8.21 -15.51
CA LEU A 223 16.27 7.17 -14.48
C LEU A 223 17.37 6.14 -14.75
N GLY A 224 17.60 5.80 -16.02
CA GLY A 224 18.65 4.88 -16.46
C GLY A 224 20.08 5.35 -16.13
N GLN A 225 20.29 6.62 -15.77
CA GLN A 225 21.59 7.11 -15.28
C GLN A 225 21.94 6.55 -13.89
N VAL A 226 20.94 6.08 -13.14
CA VAL A 226 21.12 5.47 -11.81
C VAL A 226 20.42 4.11 -11.79
N PRO A 227 21.03 3.06 -12.38
CA PRO A 227 20.36 1.79 -12.66
C PRO A 227 19.89 1.02 -11.43
N THR A 228 20.60 1.17 -10.31
CA THR A 228 20.36 0.39 -9.09
C THR A 228 20.21 1.29 -7.87
N PHE A 229 19.57 0.75 -6.83
CA PHE A 229 19.35 1.44 -5.56
C PHE A 229 20.51 1.24 -4.55
N GLN A 230 21.71 0.83 -5.01
CA GLN A 230 22.87 0.70 -4.12
C GLN A 230 23.21 2.04 -3.45
N ASP A 231 23.21 3.13 -4.23
CA ASP A 231 23.14 4.49 -3.71
C ASP A 231 21.66 4.93 -3.65
N ARG A 232 21.01 4.60 -2.53
CA ARG A 232 19.60 4.93 -2.29
C ARG A 232 19.31 6.43 -2.34
N THR A 233 20.28 7.27 -1.97
CA THR A 233 20.10 8.71 -1.93
C THR A 233 19.98 9.26 -3.36
N THR A 234 20.96 8.92 -4.21
CA THR A 234 20.95 9.35 -5.61
C THR A 234 19.79 8.71 -6.35
N TRP A 235 19.54 7.42 -6.15
CA TRP A 235 18.42 6.69 -6.76
C TRP A 235 17.05 7.34 -6.48
N ALA A 236 16.81 7.74 -5.22
CA ALA A 236 15.57 8.41 -4.82
C ALA A 236 15.50 9.84 -5.36
N ARG A 237 16.60 10.61 -5.34
CA ARG A 237 16.60 11.98 -5.89
C ARG A 237 16.29 12.01 -7.39
N THR A 238 16.88 11.10 -8.16
CA THR A 238 16.59 10.98 -9.61
C THR A 238 15.11 10.68 -9.87
N ALA A 239 14.48 9.81 -9.07
CA ALA A 239 13.03 9.58 -9.20
C ALA A 239 12.19 10.77 -8.73
N SER A 240 12.63 11.49 -7.69
CA SER A 240 11.97 12.72 -7.25
C SER A 240 12.00 13.81 -8.32
N GLU A 241 13.04 13.90 -9.14
CA GLU A 241 13.13 14.86 -10.24
C GLU A 241 12.04 14.57 -11.29
N VAL A 242 11.84 13.30 -11.68
CA VAL A 242 10.75 12.90 -12.59
C VAL A 242 9.37 13.23 -11.99
N VAL A 243 9.17 12.99 -10.70
CA VAL A 243 7.91 13.35 -10.01
C VAL A 243 7.68 14.86 -10.02
N GLN A 244 8.73 15.68 -9.88
CA GLN A 244 8.63 17.14 -9.92
C GLN A 244 8.30 17.67 -11.34
N GLU A 245 8.84 17.02 -12.37
CA GLU A 245 8.52 17.33 -13.78
C GLU A 245 7.08 16.95 -14.14
N HIS A 246 6.53 15.92 -13.48
CA HIS A 246 5.18 15.40 -13.72
C HIS A 246 4.32 15.42 -12.45
N PRO A 247 3.88 16.59 -11.94
CA PRO A 247 3.19 16.71 -10.65
C PRO A 247 1.75 16.15 -10.64
N GLN A 248 1.20 15.80 -11.80
CA GLN A 248 -0.17 15.31 -11.99
C GLN A 248 -0.19 13.83 -12.40
N GLY A 249 0.71 13.02 -11.83
CA GLY A 249 0.77 11.59 -12.13
C GLY A 249 -0.50 10.85 -11.72
N ARG A 250 -0.85 9.80 -12.46
CA ARG A 250 -2.04 8.99 -12.16
C ARG A 250 -1.81 8.14 -10.92
N ALA A 251 -2.89 7.90 -10.18
CA ALA A 251 -2.81 7.19 -8.92
C ALA A 251 -2.39 5.72 -9.10
N SER A 252 -1.52 5.26 -8.23
CA SER A 252 -1.13 3.86 -8.12
C SER A 252 -0.74 3.51 -6.69
N ILE A 253 -0.83 2.23 -6.34
CA ILE A 253 -0.63 1.73 -4.99
C ILE A 253 0.70 0.99 -4.91
N GLY A 254 1.46 1.25 -3.85
CA GLY A 254 2.62 0.44 -3.45
C GLY A 254 2.38 -0.17 -2.07
N ILE A 255 2.67 -1.46 -1.91
CA ILE A 255 2.51 -2.18 -0.63
C ILE A 255 3.86 -2.73 -0.15
N PRO A 256 4.82 -1.86 0.24
CA PRO A 256 6.13 -2.27 0.71
C PRO A 256 6.10 -2.77 2.15
N THR A 257 7.26 -3.24 2.64
CA THR A 257 7.40 -3.66 4.04
C THR A 257 8.75 -3.23 4.64
N TRP A 258 8.79 -3.00 5.95
CA TRP A 258 10.06 -2.85 6.68
C TRP A 258 10.75 -4.18 6.97
N PHE A 259 10.08 -5.33 6.79
CA PHE A 259 10.74 -6.64 6.81
C PHE A 259 11.84 -6.72 5.74
N TYR A 260 11.52 -6.23 4.54
CA TYR A 260 12.47 -5.99 3.45
C TYR A 260 12.96 -4.53 3.42
N GLY A 261 13.12 -3.86 4.56
CA GLY A 261 13.44 -2.43 4.58
C GLY A 261 14.82 -2.03 4.00
N HIS A 262 15.61 -3.00 3.54
CA HIS A 262 16.79 -2.73 2.70
C HIS A 262 16.43 -2.41 1.24
N GLU A 263 15.20 -2.71 0.82
CA GLU A 263 14.57 -2.28 -0.42
C GLU A 263 13.75 -1.02 -0.13
N PRO A 264 14.20 0.16 -0.61
CA PRO A 264 13.47 1.40 -0.41
C PRO A 264 12.15 1.41 -1.21
N PRO A 265 11.05 2.00 -0.69
CA PRO A 265 9.84 2.21 -1.46
C PRO A 265 10.10 3.03 -2.74
N ASN A 266 9.43 2.72 -3.84
CA ASN A 266 9.51 3.58 -5.01
C ASN A 266 8.73 4.90 -4.83
N LEU A 267 9.13 5.93 -5.56
CA LEU A 267 8.54 7.28 -5.47
C LEU A 267 7.33 7.48 -6.40
N PHE A 268 7.01 6.50 -7.25
CA PHE A 268 5.95 6.63 -8.27
C PHE A 268 4.60 6.08 -7.80
N ALA A 269 4.58 5.23 -6.77
CA ALA A 269 3.36 4.91 -6.04
C ALA A 269 2.83 6.18 -5.35
N THR A 270 1.61 6.60 -5.67
CA THR A 270 1.02 7.81 -5.07
C THR A 270 0.45 7.53 -3.69
N VAL A 271 0.06 6.28 -3.45
CA VAL A 271 -0.51 5.78 -2.19
C VAL A 271 0.31 4.58 -1.72
N ILE A 272 0.76 4.59 -0.46
CA ILE A 272 1.67 3.58 0.07
C ILE A 272 1.12 2.95 1.36
N ALA A 273 0.74 1.67 1.27
CA ALA A 273 0.37 0.84 2.41
C ALA A 273 1.60 0.05 2.89
N LYS A 274 2.47 0.69 3.69
CA LYS A 274 3.70 0.07 4.17
C LYS A 274 3.46 -0.71 5.45
N TYR A 275 3.83 -2.00 5.50
CA TYR A 275 3.60 -2.87 6.67
C TYR A 275 4.90 -3.27 7.39
N PHE A 276 4.82 -3.60 8.68
CA PHE A 276 5.89 -4.28 9.39
C PHE A 276 5.91 -5.78 9.12
N HIS A 277 4.75 -6.44 9.16
CA HIS A 277 4.66 -7.89 9.00
C HIS A 277 4.49 -8.29 7.54
N ASN A 278 5.48 -9.02 7.01
CA ASN A 278 5.43 -9.46 5.61
C ASN A 278 4.21 -10.34 5.32
N ALA A 279 3.81 -11.23 6.24
CA ALA A 279 2.68 -12.13 6.00
C ALA A 279 1.37 -11.39 5.73
N LEU A 280 1.11 -10.27 6.45
CA LEU A 280 -0.06 -9.43 6.18
C LEU A 280 0.07 -8.70 4.85
N ARG A 281 1.26 -8.17 4.56
CA ARG A 281 1.58 -7.50 3.30
C ARG A 281 1.34 -8.40 2.08
N GLU A 282 1.81 -9.65 2.11
CA GLU A 282 1.61 -10.63 1.03
C GLU A 282 0.11 -10.94 0.82
N ALA A 283 -0.64 -11.14 1.90
CA ALA A 283 -2.07 -11.42 1.83
C ALA A 283 -2.84 -10.26 1.20
N VAL A 284 -2.63 -9.03 1.71
CA VAL A 284 -3.31 -7.83 1.20
C VAL A 284 -3.05 -7.60 -0.29
N LEU A 285 -1.82 -7.88 -0.75
CA LEU A 285 -1.44 -7.66 -2.14
C LEU A 285 -2.18 -8.59 -3.11
N VAL A 286 -2.47 -9.83 -2.68
CA VAL A 286 -3.24 -10.80 -3.47
C VAL A 286 -4.74 -10.56 -3.31
N GLU A 287 -5.23 -10.52 -2.08
CA GLU A 287 -6.67 -10.48 -1.75
C GLU A 287 -7.40 -9.24 -2.29
N ARG A 288 -6.67 -8.15 -2.54
CA ARG A 288 -7.27 -6.86 -2.97
C ARG A 288 -7.24 -6.65 -4.48
N CYS A 289 -6.50 -7.46 -5.23
CA CYS A 289 -6.36 -7.31 -6.69
C CYS A 289 -7.43 -8.11 -7.46
N GLU A 290 -8.70 -7.86 -7.17
CA GLU A 290 -9.83 -8.63 -7.71
C GLU A 290 -9.99 -8.52 -9.24
N ALA A 291 -9.48 -7.45 -9.87
CA ALA A 291 -9.51 -7.31 -11.32
C ALA A 291 -8.41 -8.13 -12.02
N GLY A 292 -7.50 -8.72 -11.26
CA GLY A 292 -6.51 -9.67 -11.72
C GLY A 292 -5.09 -9.35 -11.26
N ILE A 293 -4.21 -10.34 -11.43
CA ILE A 293 -2.81 -10.26 -11.06
C ILE A 293 -1.93 -10.67 -12.24
N VAL A 294 -0.94 -9.84 -12.54
CA VAL A 294 0.07 -10.07 -13.59
C VAL A 294 1.40 -10.43 -12.95
N TYR A 295 1.98 -11.56 -13.35
CA TYR A 295 3.25 -12.06 -12.84
C TYR A 295 4.36 -11.90 -13.89
N LEU A 296 5.23 -10.91 -13.65
CA LEU A 296 6.44 -10.69 -14.44
C LEU A 296 7.51 -11.73 -14.07
N PRO A 297 8.50 -12.01 -14.95
CA PRO A 297 9.58 -12.93 -14.62
C PRO A 297 10.26 -12.58 -13.29
N GLY A 298 10.20 -13.53 -12.36
CA GLY A 298 10.67 -13.37 -10.98
C GLY A 298 11.25 -14.65 -10.41
N ALA A 299 11.55 -14.62 -9.12
CA ALA A 299 12.18 -15.71 -8.38
C ALA A 299 11.26 -16.26 -7.29
N ALA A 300 11.82 -16.59 -6.11
CA ALA A 300 11.07 -17.24 -5.02
C ALA A 300 9.88 -16.42 -4.51
N GLY A 301 10.01 -15.10 -4.36
CA GLY A 301 8.90 -14.23 -3.93
C GLY A 301 7.72 -14.26 -4.90
N THR A 302 8.00 -14.02 -6.19
CA THR A 302 6.96 -14.08 -7.24
C THR A 302 6.34 -15.48 -7.38
N ALA A 303 7.12 -16.55 -7.22
CA ALA A 303 6.58 -17.89 -7.19
C ALA A 303 5.64 -18.11 -5.99
N GLN A 304 5.97 -17.59 -4.81
CA GLN A 304 5.10 -17.64 -3.65
C GLN A 304 3.78 -16.91 -3.93
N GLU A 305 3.84 -15.69 -4.49
CA GLU A 305 2.65 -14.89 -4.86
C GLU A 305 1.74 -15.64 -5.86
N ILE A 306 2.32 -16.32 -6.86
CA ILE A 306 1.57 -17.17 -7.80
C ILE A 306 0.78 -18.27 -7.06
N PHE A 307 1.42 -18.96 -6.12
CA PHE A 307 0.78 -20.09 -5.44
C PHE A 307 -0.14 -19.68 -4.29
N THR A 308 0.04 -18.51 -3.71
CA THR A 308 -0.95 -17.90 -2.81
C THR A 308 -2.24 -17.63 -3.57
N ASP A 309 -2.18 -16.89 -4.68
CA ASP A 309 -3.35 -16.56 -5.51
C ASP A 309 -3.99 -17.81 -6.14
N ALA A 310 -3.18 -18.73 -6.67
CA ALA A 310 -3.70 -19.99 -7.21
C ALA A 310 -4.47 -20.80 -6.15
N CYS A 311 -4.04 -20.76 -4.87
CA CYS A 311 -4.73 -21.42 -3.78
C CYS A 311 -6.07 -20.75 -3.48
N GLU A 312 -6.12 -19.42 -3.45
CA GLU A 312 -7.37 -18.67 -3.25
C GLU A 312 -8.36 -18.94 -4.40
N ASN A 313 -7.92 -18.80 -5.65
CA ASN A 313 -8.71 -19.09 -6.84
C ASN A 313 -9.17 -20.56 -6.92
N TYR A 314 -8.40 -21.51 -6.39
CA TYR A 314 -8.78 -22.92 -6.35
C TYR A 314 -10.03 -23.17 -5.50
N TYR A 315 -10.19 -22.43 -4.40
CA TYR A 315 -11.31 -22.56 -3.47
C TYR A 315 -12.41 -21.53 -3.69
N ALA A 316 -12.18 -20.52 -4.53
CA ALA A 316 -13.15 -19.48 -4.82
C ALA A 316 -14.36 -20.00 -5.64
N PRO A 317 -15.56 -19.44 -5.40
CA PRO A 317 -16.67 -19.62 -6.32
C PRO A 317 -16.40 -18.90 -7.66
N ALA A 318 -17.04 -19.34 -8.75
CA ALA A 318 -16.71 -18.90 -10.11
C ALA A 318 -16.77 -17.37 -10.30
N GLU A 319 -17.71 -16.71 -9.62
CA GLU A 319 -17.91 -15.26 -9.66
C GLU A 319 -16.83 -14.45 -8.91
N LYS A 320 -16.00 -15.09 -8.09
CA LYS A 320 -14.92 -14.46 -7.32
C LYS A 320 -13.52 -14.84 -7.79
N VAL A 321 -13.40 -15.64 -8.84
CA VAL A 321 -12.09 -15.99 -9.39
C VAL A 321 -11.47 -14.77 -10.06
N ALA A 322 -10.31 -14.34 -9.56
CA ALA A 322 -9.53 -13.27 -10.15
C ALA A 322 -8.71 -13.79 -11.35
N PRO A 323 -8.57 -13.00 -12.43
CA PRO A 323 -7.67 -13.32 -13.54
C PRO A 323 -6.20 -13.47 -13.10
N MET A 324 -5.54 -14.55 -13.52
CA MET A 324 -4.10 -14.77 -13.31
C MET A 324 -3.35 -14.74 -14.65
N VAL A 325 -2.40 -13.81 -14.82
CA VAL A 325 -1.68 -13.66 -16.08
C VAL A 325 -0.17 -13.75 -15.87
N LEU A 326 0.46 -14.83 -16.34
CA LEU A 326 1.90 -15.04 -16.26
C LEU A 326 2.56 -14.48 -17.54
N LEU A 327 3.26 -13.34 -17.43
CA LEU A 327 3.97 -12.73 -18.55
C LEU A 327 5.39 -13.29 -18.67
N GLY A 328 5.76 -13.79 -19.85
CA GLY A 328 7.05 -14.42 -20.14
C GLY A 328 6.93 -15.95 -20.20
N VAL A 329 6.41 -16.46 -21.31
CA VAL A 329 6.12 -17.88 -21.54
C VAL A 329 7.34 -18.76 -21.30
N ASP A 330 8.49 -18.36 -21.84
CA ASP A 330 9.72 -19.14 -21.70
C ASP A 330 10.20 -19.23 -20.25
N HIS A 331 10.06 -18.16 -19.47
CA HIS A 331 10.40 -18.14 -18.05
C HIS A 331 9.51 -19.11 -17.28
N TRP A 332 8.19 -18.96 -17.43
CA TRP A 332 7.19 -19.69 -16.64
C TRP A 332 6.90 -21.11 -17.09
N GLN A 333 7.38 -21.52 -18.27
CA GLN A 333 7.24 -22.89 -18.78
C GLN A 333 8.55 -23.69 -18.77
N ARG A 334 9.71 -23.05 -18.89
CA ARG A 334 11.00 -23.78 -19.02
C ARG A 334 11.95 -23.52 -17.86
N HIS A 335 12.16 -22.27 -17.49
CA HIS A 335 13.16 -21.90 -16.48
C HIS A 335 12.66 -22.13 -15.04
N LEU A 336 11.47 -21.61 -14.74
CA LEU A 336 10.76 -21.80 -13.48
C LEU A 336 9.34 -22.25 -13.81
N PRO A 337 9.10 -23.57 -14.02
CA PRO A 337 7.89 -24.10 -14.67
C PRO A 337 6.64 -24.06 -13.77
N ALA A 338 6.28 -22.87 -13.29
CA ALA A 338 5.10 -22.63 -12.46
C ALA A 338 3.80 -22.82 -13.27
N TRP A 339 3.82 -22.50 -14.56
CA TRP A 339 2.63 -22.57 -15.43
C TRP A 339 2.01 -23.97 -15.45
N GLN A 340 2.83 -25.01 -15.62
CA GLN A 340 2.34 -26.38 -15.68
C GLN A 340 1.66 -26.81 -14.38
N LEU A 341 2.16 -26.35 -13.23
CA LEU A 341 1.56 -26.66 -11.94
C LEU A 341 0.24 -25.90 -11.75
N VAL A 342 0.20 -24.61 -12.06
CA VAL A 342 -1.04 -23.80 -12.02
C VAL A 342 -2.11 -24.41 -12.93
N GLN A 343 -1.74 -24.77 -14.16
CA GLN A 343 -2.66 -25.40 -15.11
C GLN A 343 -3.18 -26.77 -14.63
N ALA A 344 -2.34 -27.55 -13.95
CA ALA A 344 -2.75 -28.82 -13.36
C ALA A 344 -3.73 -28.63 -12.19
N LEU A 345 -3.50 -27.64 -11.34
CA LEU A 345 -4.38 -27.30 -10.21
C LEU A 345 -5.73 -26.74 -10.68
N ALA A 346 -5.72 -25.96 -11.75
CA ALA A 346 -6.91 -25.34 -12.32
C ALA A 346 -7.86 -26.32 -13.02
N ARG A 347 -7.41 -27.53 -13.35
CA ARG A 347 -8.21 -28.51 -14.11
C ARG A 347 -9.53 -28.82 -13.41
N ASP A 348 -10.63 -28.78 -14.17
CA ASP A 348 -11.99 -29.03 -13.71
C ASP A 348 -12.46 -28.05 -12.61
N ARG A 349 -11.86 -26.85 -12.57
CA ARG A 349 -12.21 -25.75 -11.65
C ARG A 349 -12.57 -24.48 -12.42
N PRO A 350 -13.37 -23.56 -11.83
CA PRO A 350 -13.69 -22.28 -12.48
C PRO A 350 -12.46 -21.45 -12.89
N MET A 351 -11.36 -21.56 -12.14
CA MET A 351 -10.12 -20.85 -12.47
C MET A 351 -9.46 -21.27 -13.78
N ALA A 352 -9.81 -22.43 -14.37
CA ALA A 352 -9.27 -22.85 -15.67
C ALA A 352 -9.52 -21.84 -16.79
N GLU A 353 -10.62 -21.10 -16.72
CA GLU A 353 -11.01 -20.09 -17.71
C GLU A 353 -10.42 -18.70 -17.43
N ARG A 354 -9.67 -18.57 -16.33
CA ARG A 354 -9.16 -17.30 -15.80
C ARG A 354 -7.64 -17.30 -15.61
N ILE A 355 -6.93 -18.23 -16.24
CA ILE A 355 -5.46 -18.29 -16.22
C ILE A 355 -4.87 -18.16 -17.62
N TRP A 356 -3.82 -17.36 -17.76
CA TRP A 356 -3.12 -17.12 -19.01
C TRP A 356 -1.60 -17.14 -18.81
N CYS A 357 -0.88 -17.55 -19.86
CA CYS A 357 0.57 -17.43 -19.95
C CYS A 357 0.91 -16.86 -21.33
N VAL A 358 1.43 -15.64 -21.36
CA VAL A 358 1.51 -14.77 -22.55
C VAL A 358 2.89 -14.10 -22.64
N ASP A 359 3.22 -13.50 -23.78
CA ASP A 359 4.53 -12.84 -23.98
C ASP A 359 4.42 -11.32 -24.18
N THR A 360 3.23 -10.79 -24.43
CA THR A 360 3.05 -9.37 -24.76
C THR A 360 2.13 -8.64 -23.79
N VAL A 361 2.39 -7.34 -23.60
CA VAL A 361 1.53 -6.45 -22.81
C VAL A 361 0.11 -6.37 -23.39
N ALA A 362 -0.03 -6.42 -24.72
CA ALA A 362 -1.35 -6.39 -25.37
C ALA A 362 -2.20 -7.62 -25.02
N GLU A 363 -1.59 -8.82 -24.97
CA GLU A 363 -2.28 -10.03 -24.53
C GLU A 363 -2.65 -9.97 -23.04
N VAL A 364 -1.81 -9.36 -22.19
CA VAL A 364 -2.14 -9.14 -20.78
C VAL A 364 -3.39 -8.27 -20.64
N VAL A 365 -3.45 -7.13 -21.34
CA VAL A 365 -4.63 -6.24 -21.29
C VAL A 365 -5.87 -6.99 -21.78
N ALA A 366 -5.77 -7.73 -22.89
CA ALA A 366 -6.87 -8.52 -23.42
C ALA A 366 -7.36 -9.63 -22.46
N ALA A 367 -6.47 -10.23 -21.67
CA ALA A 367 -6.83 -11.24 -20.68
C ALA A 367 -7.56 -10.66 -19.44
N LEU A 368 -7.34 -9.37 -19.15
CA LEU A 368 -7.96 -8.67 -18.02
C LEU A 368 -9.25 -7.92 -18.41
N GLU A 369 -9.59 -7.88 -19.70
CA GLU A 369 -10.87 -7.32 -20.14
C GLU A 369 -12.04 -8.16 -19.57
N PRO A 370 -13.14 -7.53 -19.14
CA PRO A 370 -14.33 -8.26 -18.70
C PRO A 370 -14.82 -9.17 -19.83
N ALA A 371 -15.18 -10.42 -19.50
CA ALA A 371 -15.81 -11.32 -20.47
C ALA A 371 -17.04 -10.61 -21.07
N GLN A 372 -17.06 -10.46 -22.41
CA GLN A 372 -18.23 -9.90 -23.08
C GLN A 372 -19.45 -10.79 -22.79
N PRO A 373 -20.60 -10.19 -22.43
CA PRO A 373 -21.80 -10.92 -22.01
C PRO A 373 -22.41 -11.81 -23.10
#